data_AF-A0A9D6F1U0-F1
#
_entry.id   AF-A0A9D6F1U0-F1
#
_cell.length_a   1.000
_cell.length_b   1.000
_cell.length_c   1.000
_cell.angle_alpha   90.00
_cell.angle_beta   90.00
_cell.angle_gamma   90.00
#
_symmetry.space_group_name_H-M   'P 1'
#
loop_
_entity.id
_entity.type
_entity.pdbx_description
1 polymer ?
#
loop_
_entity_poly.entity_id
_entity_poly.type
_entity_poly.pdbx_seq_one_letter_code
_entity_poly.pdbx_strand_id
1 'polypeptide(L)'
;MFARLSGFAVLTLVAVLGLSTIGCTSKDQPDPKKKGGDAQAKTNPDDNKKEIKKDDHSDWWCKEHGVPEHLCSLCQGDVFEKYKKEGKLCKVHPDRAEEQCFKCDPSRYEKYEAMYMAKYNGKKPERPPETEFKK
;
A
#
# COMPACT_ATOMS: atom_id res chain seq x y z
N MET A 1 -50.87 11.72 15.54
CA MET A 1 -51.85 11.57 14.46
C MET A 1 -51.18 10.82 13.32
N PHE A 2 -51.76 9.68 12.93
CA PHE A 2 -51.24 8.73 11.94
C PHE A 2 -51.67 9.13 10.52
N ALA A 3 -50.81 8.90 9.51
CA ALA A 3 -51.20 8.62 8.12
C ALA A 3 -50.02 7.90 7.43
N ARG A 4 -50.02 6.55 7.36
CA ARG A 4 -50.42 5.66 6.23
C ARG A 4 -49.48 5.77 5.00
N LEU A 5 -48.61 4.81 4.69
CA LEU A 5 -48.76 3.40 4.25
C LEU A 5 -49.18 3.25 2.77
N SER A 6 -48.30 2.69 1.92
CA SER A 6 -48.52 1.80 0.74
C SER A 6 -47.19 1.67 -0.03
N GLY A 7 -46.51 0.52 -0.13
CA GLY A 7 -46.86 -0.67 -0.95
C GLY A 7 -46.19 -0.50 -2.34
N PHE A 8 -45.27 -1.32 -2.82
CA PHE A 8 -45.35 -2.76 -3.08
C PHE A 8 -43.95 -3.36 -3.27
N ALA A 9 -43.81 -4.60 -2.79
CA ALA A 9 -42.73 -5.52 -3.13
C ALA A 9 -42.81 -5.97 -4.61
N VAL A 10 -41.68 -6.09 -5.30
CA VAL A 10 -41.48 -7.16 -6.29
C VAL A 10 -40.05 -7.67 -6.19
N LEU A 11 -40.01 -8.97 -5.98
CA LEU A 11 -38.91 -9.90 -5.84
C LEU A 11 -38.52 -10.39 -7.23
N THR A 12 -37.28 -10.21 -7.67
CA THR A 12 -36.72 -10.97 -8.81
C THR A 12 -35.35 -11.53 -8.47
N LEU A 13 -35.40 -12.80 -8.11
CA LEU A 13 -34.32 -13.75 -7.95
C LEU A 13 -33.96 -14.27 -9.35
N VAL A 14 -32.70 -14.12 -9.77
CA VAL A 14 -32.11 -14.96 -10.83
C VAL A 14 -30.72 -15.38 -10.37
N ALA A 15 -30.65 -16.65 -9.97
CA ALA A 15 -29.43 -17.39 -9.72
C ALA A 15 -28.89 -17.92 -11.05
N VAL A 16 -27.58 -17.81 -11.28
CA VAL A 16 -26.85 -18.77 -12.12
C VAL A 16 -25.53 -19.10 -11.44
N LEU A 17 -25.43 -20.35 -11.00
CA LEU A 17 -24.21 -21.02 -10.58
C LEU A 17 -23.30 -21.24 -11.79
N GLY A 18 -22.00 -20.98 -11.62
CA GLY A 18 -20.94 -21.48 -12.50
C GLY A 18 -19.83 -22.08 -11.66
N LEU A 19 -19.88 -23.40 -11.47
CA LEU A 19 -18.82 -24.21 -10.86
C LEU A 19 -17.70 -24.48 -11.88
N SER A 20 -16.47 -24.25 -11.43
CA SER A 20 -15.23 -25.02 -11.65
C SER A 20 -14.87 -25.56 -13.04
N THR A 21 -13.61 -25.34 -13.46
CA THR A 21 -12.62 -26.42 -13.58
C THR A 21 -11.21 -25.89 -13.89
N ILE A 22 -10.25 -26.67 -13.40
CA ILE A 22 -8.79 -26.53 -13.44
C ILE A 22 -8.25 -26.57 -14.88
N GLY A 23 -7.15 -25.86 -15.13
CA GLY A 23 -6.32 -26.14 -16.31
C GLY A 23 -5.14 -25.20 -16.53
N CYS A 24 -4.02 -25.46 -15.87
CA CYS A 24 -2.71 -25.03 -16.36
C CYS A 24 -2.46 -25.68 -17.73
N THR A 25 -2.16 -24.89 -18.76
CA THR A 25 -1.45 -25.41 -19.93
C THR A 25 -0.50 -24.35 -20.46
N SER A 26 0.79 -24.58 -20.22
CA SER A 26 1.85 -24.05 -21.08
C SER A 26 1.75 -24.75 -22.43
N LYS A 27 1.60 -23.98 -23.50
CA LYS A 27 1.93 -24.39 -24.86
C LYS A 27 2.59 -23.23 -25.57
N ASP A 28 3.90 -23.33 -25.64
CA ASP A 28 4.72 -23.00 -26.80
C ASP A 28 3.91 -22.90 -28.10
N GLN A 29 4.04 -21.75 -28.77
CA GLN A 29 4.12 -21.76 -30.22
C GLN A 29 5.51 -21.25 -30.66
N PRO A 30 6.18 -21.99 -31.56
CA PRO A 30 7.48 -21.64 -32.09
C PRO A 30 7.29 -20.71 -33.30
N ASP A 31 8.12 -19.69 -33.42
CA ASP A 31 8.43 -19.13 -34.72
C ASP A 31 9.93 -18.82 -34.86
N PRO A 32 10.48 -19.01 -36.07
CA PRO A 32 11.90 -19.25 -36.29
C PRO A 32 12.63 -17.96 -36.63
N LYS A 33 13.88 -17.81 -36.18
CA LYS A 33 14.89 -17.04 -36.91
C LYS A 33 16.31 -17.25 -36.38
N LYS A 34 17.07 -17.98 -37.20
CA LYS A 34 18.40 -17.66 -37.72
C LYS A 34 19.54 -17.29 -36.74
N LYS A 35 20.59 -18.11 -36.86
CA LYS A 35 22.03 -17.76 -36.98
C LYS A 35 22.68 -16.97 -35.84
N GLY A 36 23.50 -17.69 -35.08
CA GLY A 36 24.96 -17.53 -35.10
C GLY A 36 25.56 -16.41 -34.26
N GLY A 37 26.71 -16.70 -33.65
CA GLY A 37 27.66 -15.68 -33.21
C GLY A 37 27.78 -15.53 -31.69
N ASP A 38 28.73 -16.27 -31.13
CA ASP A 38 29.74 -15.87 -30.11
C ASP A 38 29.51 -14.69 -29.13
N ALA A 39 30.03 -14.95 -27.92
CA ALA A 39 30.65 -14.03 -26.97
C ALA A 39 29.77 -13.25 -25.95
N GLN A 40 29.79 -13.79 -24.73
CA GLN A 40 30.15 -13.12 -23.47
C GLN A 40 29.49 -11.76 -23.17
N ALA A 41 28.45 -11.77 -22.35
CA ALA A 41 28.10 -10.64 -21.49
C ALA A 41 27.72 -11.15 -20.11
N LYS A 42 28.48 -10.66 -19.13
CA LYS A 42 28.29 -10.87 -17.71
C LYS A 42 26.94 -10.29 -17.33
N THR A 43 26.04 -11.12 -16.82
CA THR A 43 24.85 -10.65 -16.12
C THR A 43 24.86 -11.34 -14.77
N ASN A 44 25.13 -10.55 -13.72
CA ASN A 44 24.71 -10.91 -12.38
C ASN A 44 23.17 -10.98 -12.43
N PRO A 45 22.54 -12.09 -12.04
CA PRO A 45 21.15 -12.05 -11.66
C PRO A 45 21.09 -11.30 -10.34
N ASP A 46 20.74 -10.03 -10.44
CA ASP A 46 20.17 -9.22 -9.36
C ASP A 46 18.80 -9.83 -9.00
N ASP A 47 18.83 -11.04 -8.42
CA ASP A 47 17.70 -11.64 -7.77
C ASP A 47 17.65 -11.04 -6.35
N ASN A 48 17.30 -9.75 -6.26
CA ASN A 48 16.75 -9.18 -5.02
C ASN A 48 15.32 -9.69 -4.83
N LYS A 49 15.18 -11.02 -4.81
CA LYS A 49 14.07 -11.68 -4.14
C LYS A 49 14.37 -11.55 -2.65
N LYS A 50 13.98 -10.40 -2.07
CA LYS A 50 13.92 -10.22 -0.62
C LYS A 50 13.09 -11.38 -0.08
N GLU A 51 13.80 -12.36 0.45
CA GLU A 51 13.24 -13.42 1.25
C GLU A 51 12.46 -12.74 2.38
N ILE A 52 11.14 -12.85 2.35
CA ILE A 52 10.29 -12.41 3.46
C ILE A 52 10.57 -13.37 4.61
N LYS A 53 11.56 -12.97 5.42
CA LYS A 53 11.76 -13.52 6.76
C LYS A 53 10.56 -13.11 7.61
N LYS A 54 10.08 -14.08 8.35
CA LYS A 54 8.92 -14.00 9.22
C LYS A 54 9.17 -12.92 10.27
N ASP A 55 8.14 -12.10 10.51
CA ASP A 55 8.00 -11.10 11.58
C ASP A 55 8.59 -9.70 11.35
N ASP A 56 8.87 -9.32 10.09
CA ASP A 56 9.15 -7.93 9.75
C ASP A 56 7.86 -7.16 9.42
N HIS A 57 7.43 -6.29 10.34
CA HIS A 57 6.43 -5.26 10.03
C HIS A 57 6.89 -4.27 8.93
N SER A 58 8.09 -4.47 8.34
CA SER A 58 8.74 -3.58 7.37
C SER A 58 7.94 -3.36 6.10
N ASP A 59 7.10 -4.32 5.71
CA ASP A 59 6.46 -4.23 4.40
C ASP A 59 5.19 -3.35 4.43
N TRP A 60 4.62 -3.11 5.62
CA TRP A 60 3.40 -2.31 5.76
C TRP A 60 3.57 -1.07 6.63
N TRP A 61 4.47 -1.07 7.61
CA TRP A 61 4.63 0.03 8.57
C TRP A 61 6.04 0.61 8.53
N CYS A 62 6.12 1.93 8.31
CA CYS A 62 7.37 2.66 8.37
C CYS A 62 7.71 2.95 9.82
N LYS A 63 8.71 2.24 10.35
CA LYS A 63 9.18 2.43 11.74
C LYS A 63 9.85 3.79 11.94
N GLU A 64 10.52 4.31 10.92
CA GLU A 64 11.25 5.57 10.98
C GLU A 64 10.34 6.78 10.98
N HIS A 65 9.23 6.73 10.23
CA HIS A 65 8.33 7.87 10.05
C HIS A 65 6.95 7.68 10.69
N GLY A 66 6.66 6.50 11.26
CA GLY A 66 5.44 6.24 12.03
C GLY A 66 4.14 6.28 11.23
N VAL A 67 4.19 5.87 9.97
CA VAL A 67 3.04 5.83 9.06
C VAL A 67 3.04 4.53 8.26
N PRO A 68 1.91 4.08 7.70
CA PRO A 68 1.91 2.95 6.77
C PRO A 68 2.83 3.23 5.58
N GLU A 69 3.63 2.26 5.16
CA GLU A 69 4.61 2.38 4.08
C GLU A 69 4.01 2.96 2.82
N HIS A 70 2.88 2.43 2.36
CA HIS A 70 2.15 2.90 1.18
C HIS A 70 1.59 4.34 1.29
N LEU A 71 1.57 4.93 2.49
CA LEU A 71 1.20 6.33 2.70
C LEU A 71 2.42 7.20 2.97
N CYS A 72 3.59 6.64 3.27
CA CYS A 72 4.74 7.43 3.70
C CYS A 72 5.24 8.37 2.60
N SER A 73 5.02 9.68 2.73
CA SER A 73 5.50 10.66 1.76
C SER A 73 7.02 10.80 1.75
N LEU A 74 7.71 10.34 2.79
CA LEU A 74 9.17 10.40 2.90
C LEU A 74 9.85 9.18 2.26
N CYS A 75 9.16 8.02 2.22
CA CYS A 75 9.69 6.80 1.61
C CYS A 75 9.14 6.55 0.20
N GLN A 76 7.90 6.98 -0.08
CA GLN A 76 7.21 6.72 -1.36
C GLN A 76 7.16 8.00 -2.21
N GLY A 77 8.00 8.06 -3.25
CA GLY A 77 8.06 9.20 -4.17
C GLY A 77 6.73 9.50 -4.87
N ASP A 78 5.96 8.47 -5.23
CA ASP A 78 4.65 8.63 -5.86
C ASP A 78 3.64 9.27 -4.91
N VAL A 79 3.72 8.95 -3.62
CA VAL A 79 2.84 9.51 -2.58
C VAL A 79 3.21 10.97 -2.33
N PHE A 80 4.52 11.29 -2.27
CA PHE A 80 4.99 12.67 -2.20
C PHE A 80 4.48 13.50 -3.37
N GLU A 81 4.68 13.03 -4.61
CA GLU A 81 4.25 13.72 -5.83
C GLU A 81 2.73 13.89 -5.87
N LYS A 82 1.97 12.92 -5.37
CA LYS A 82 0.52 13.05 -5.19
C LYS A 82 0.16 14.19 -4.24
N TYR A 83 0.73 14.21 -3.03
CA TYR A 83 0.46 15.27 -2.05
C TYR A 83 0.93 16.65 -2.55
N LYS A 84 2.05 16.70 -3.27
CA LYS A 84 2.56 17.91 -3.94
C LYS A 84 1.58 18.45 -4.98
N LYS A 85 1.07 17.60 -5.87
CA LYS A 85 0.05 17.97 -6.87
C LYS A 85 -1.25 18.43 -6.23
N GLU A 86 -1.63 17.81 -5.11
CA GLU A 86 -2.82 18.18 -4.33
C GLU A 86 -2.61 19.43 -3.45
N GLY A 87 -1.39 19.98 -3.37
CA GLY A 87 -1.09 21.13 -2.52
C GLY A 87 -1.15 20.83 -1.01
N LYS A 88 -1.01 19.56 -0.63
CA LYS A 88 -1.09 19.05 0.75
C LYS A 88 0.27 18.79 1.37
N LEU A 89 1.31 19.51 0.93
CA LEU A 89 2.61 19.49 1.60
C LEU A 89 2.59 20.42 2.80
N CYS A 90 3.37 20.10 3.83
CA CYS A 90 3.53 21.01 4.94
C CYS A 90 4.22 22.30 4.47
N LYS A 91 3.70 23.45 4.90
CA LYS A 91 4.24 24.78 4.53
C LYS A 91 5.60 25.08 5.16
N VAL A 92 5.88 24.50 6.34
CA VAL A 92 7.13 24.71 7.08
C VAL A 92 8.16 23.62 6.76
N HIS A 93 7.70 22.39 6.52
CA HIS A 93 8.52 21.22 6.22
C HIS A 93 8.08 20.62 4.86
N PRO A 94 8.50 21.21 3.73
CA PRO A 94 7.98 20.87 2.40
C PRO A 94 8.41 19.47 1.90
N ASP A 95 9.30 18.79 2.63
CA ASP A 95 9.73 17.41 2.41
C ASP A 95 8.63 16.38 2.75
N ARG A 96 7.54 16.79 3.42
CA ARG A 96 6.51 15.88 3.90
C ARG A 96 5.10 16.37 3.66
N ALA A 97 4.17 15.41 3.57
CA ALA A 97 2.75 15.69 3.54
C ALA A 97 2.31 16.39 4.84
N GLU A 98 1.36 17.31 4.73
CA GLU A 98 0.84 18.08 5.86
C GLU A 98 0.28 17.16 6.94
N GLU A 99 -0.51 16.15 6.56
CA GLU A 99 -1.06 15.16 7.49
C GLU A 99 0.01 14.28 8.18
N GLN A 100 1.20 14.19 7.61
CA GLN A 100 2.32 13.38 8.11
C GLN A 100 3.38 14.23 8.80
N CYS A 101 3.15 15.54 8.92
CA CYS A 101 4.08 16.43 9.59
C CYS A 101 3.83 16.45 11.10
N PHE A 102 4.47 15.50 11.80
CA PHE A 102 4.45 15.40 13.26
C PHE A 102 5.30 16.48 13.94
N LYS A 103 6.22 17.11 13.21
CA LYS A 103 6.98 18.29 13.64
C LYS A 103 6.08 19.50 13.89
N CYS A 104 5.08 19.71 13.04
CA CYS A 104 4.11 20.79 13.21
C CYS A 104 3.04 20.44 14.25
N ASP A 105 2.54 19.21 14.22
CA ASP A 105 1.53 18.73 15.14
C ASP A 105 1.75 17.24 15.45
N PRO A 106 2.33 16.91 16.62
CA PRO A 106 2.54 15.53 17.05
C PRO A 106 1.26 14.70 17.13
N SER A 107 0.10 15.33 17.35
CA SER A 107 -1.20 14.64 17.50
C SER A 107 -1.64 13.96 16.21
N ARG A 108 -1.11 14.38 15.06
CA ARG A 108 -1.35 13.72 13.76
C ARG A 108 -0.87 12.26 13.76
N TYR A 109 0.10 11.90 14.59
CA TYR A 109 0.58 10.53 14.73
C TYR A 109 -0.49 9.58 15.30
N GLU A 110 -1.39 10.08 16.15
CA GLU A 110 -2.44 9.27 16.79
C GLU A 110 -3.34 8.57 15.77
N LYS A 111 -3.62 9.23 14.63
CA LYS A 111 -4.36 8.64 13.50
C LYS A 111 -3.67 7.38 12.98
N TYR A 112 -2.35 7.43 12.82
CA TYR A 112 -1.57 6.31 12.29
C TYR A 112 -1.33 5.24 13.36
N GLU A 113 -1.17 5.63 14.62
CA GLU A 113 -1.13 4.72 15.76
C GLU A 113 -2.43 3.89 15.83
N ALA A 114 -3.59 4.55 15.71
CA ALA A 114 -4.89 3.88 15.70
C ALA A 114 -5.04 2.91 14.52
N MET A 115 -4.56 3.28 13.32
CA MET A 115 -4.53 2.37 12.17
C MET A 115 -3.67 1.13 12.42
N TYR A 116 -2.51 1.31 13.06
CA TYR A 116 -1.65 0.19 13.43
C TYR A 116 -2.34 -0.72 14.45
N MET A 117 -2.89 -0.14 15.52
CA MET A 117 -3.60 -0.88 16.56
C MET A 117 -4.79 -1.67 15.98
N ALA A 118 -5.54 -1.09 15.05
CA ALA A 118 -6.65 -1.77 14.38
C ALA A 118 -6.18 -3.02 13.60
N LYS A 119 -4.98 -2.98 12.99
CA LYS A 119 -4.41 -4.11 12.26
C LYS A 119 -3.82 -5.19 13.17
N TYR A 120 -3.25 -4.78 14.31
CA TYR A 120 -2.49 -5.65 15.21
C TYR A 120 -3.21 -5.92 16.55
N ASN A 121 -4.54 -6.02 16.53
CA ASN A 121 -5.35 -6.41 17.68
C ASN A 121 -5.11 -5.55 18.93
N GLY A 122 -5.01 -4.23 18.76
CA GLY A 122 -4.82 -3.28 19.85
C GLY A 122 -3.37 -3.10 20.32
N LYS A 123 -2.39 -3.76 19.69
CA LYS A 123 -0.97 -3.53 20.00
C LYS A 123 -0.51 -2.19 19.43
N LYS A 124 0.16 -1.38 20.26
CA LYS A 124 0.77 -0.11 19.83
C LYS A 124 2.02 -0.36 18.98
N PRO A 125 2.26 0.44 17.93
CA PRO A 125 3.52 0.42 17.19
C PRO A 125 4.67 0.93 18.07
N GLU A 126 5.89 0.58 17.66
CA GLU A 126 7.07 1.30 18.14
C GLU A 126 6.98 2.77 17.68
N ARG A 127 7.23 3.68 18.62
CA ARG A 127 7.20 5.11 18.35
C ARG A 127 8.38 5.47 17.45
N PRO A 128 8.17 6.25 16.37
CA PRO A 128 9.28 6.73 15.55
C PRO A 128 10.24 7.62 16.36
N PRO A 129 11.48 7.77 15.90
CA PRO A 129 12.50 8.58 16.58
C PRO A 129 12.00 10.01 16.85
N GLU A 130 12.46 10.58 17.96
CA GLU A 130 12.00 11.90 18.41
C GLU A 130 12.34 13.03 17.41
N THR A 131 13.26 12.77 16.48
CA THR A 131 13.56 13.65 15.34
C THR A 131 12.36 13.89 14.43
N GLU A 132 11.39 12.97 14.38
CA GLU A 132 10.16 13.13 13.61
C GLU A 132 9.16 14.11 14.24
N PHE A 133 9.28 14.35 15.54
CA PHE A 133 8.39 15.23 16.30
C PHE A 133 9.01 16.60 16.60
N LYS A 134 10.33 16.75 16.41
CA LYS A 134 11.06 18.00 16.66
C LYS A 134 11.07 18.88 15.41
N LYS A 135 10.72 20.17 15.62
CA LYS A 135 10.62 21.21 14.59
C LYS A 135 11.91 21.44 13.82
#